data_AF-K2BGC9-F1
#
_entry.id   AF-K2BGC9-F1
#
_cell.length_a   1.000
_cell.length_b   1.000
_cell.length_c   1.000
_cell.angle_alpha   90.00
_cell.angle_beta   90.00
_cell.angle_gamma   90.00
#
_symmetry.space_group_name_H-M   'P 1'
#
loop_
_entity.id
_entity.type
_entity.pdbx_description
1 polymer ?
#
loop_
_entity_poly.entity_id
_entity_poly.type
_entity_poly.pdbx_seq_one_letter_code
_entity_poly.pdbx_strand_id
1 'polypeptide(L)'
;SIGHVSPEAASGGMIGLVEEGDRIEINIPARSIHLAVSDADLASRRAAQDAKGWKPAKPRARKVSTALKAYALFATSAATGAVRKLPEE
;
A
#
# COMPACT_ATOMS: atom_id res chain seq x y z
N SER A 1 4.82 14.32 -10.43
CA SER A 1 3.90 13.32 -9.86
C SER A 1 4.69 12.07 -9.52
N ILE A 2 4.37 11.40 -8.41
CA ILE A 2 4.99 10.13 -7.98
C ILE A 2 3.87 9.09 -7.92
N GLY A 3 4.07 7.93 -8.53
CA GLY A 3 3.12 6.82 -8.56
C GLY A 3 3.82 5.47 -8.37
N HIS A 4 3.05 4.38 -8.42
CA HIS A 4 3.57 3.01 -8.28
C HIS A 4 4.35 2.73 -6.98
N VAL A 5 4.09 3.50 -5.91
CA VAL A 5 4.68 3.27 -4.59
C VAL A 5 4.38 1.84 -4.17
N SER A 6 5.45 1.12 -3.85
CA SER A 6 5.42 -0.32 -3.59
C SER A 6 6.23 -0.62 -2.32
N PRO A 7 5.76 -1.52 -1.43
CA PRO A 7 4.46 -2.19 -1.46
C PRO A 7 3.29 -1.21 -1.37
N GLU A 8 2.15 -1.56 -1.98
CA GLU A 8 0.94 -0.75 -1.91
C GLU A 8 0.30 -0.81 -0.52
N ALA A 9 -0.60 0.14 -0.21
CA ALA A 9 -1.29 0.16 1.09
C ALA A 9 -2.07 -1.13 1.36
N ALA A 10 -2.78 -1.69 0.38
CA ALA A 10 -3.55 -2.92 0.57
C ALA A 10 -2.69 -4.15 0.89
N SER A 11 -1.41 -4.12 0.49
CA SER A 11 -0.42 -5.18 0.73
C SER A 11 0.45 -4.91 1.96
N GLY A 12 0.07 -3.95 2.81
CA GLY A 12 0.84 -3.63 4.01
C GLY A 12 2.04 -2.73 3.76
N GLY A 13 2.07 -1.93 2.70
CA GLY A 13 3.13 -0.95 2.48
C GLY A 13 3.12 0.19 3.50
N MET A 14 4.28 0.84 3.69
CA MET A 14 4.44 2.01 4.56
C MET A 14 3.50 3.16 4.19
N ILE A 15 3.17 3.32 2.89
CA ILE A 15 2.21 4.33 2.42
C ILE A 15 0.83 4.19 3.06
N GLY A 16 0.44 3.00 3.54
CA GLY A 16 -0.80 2.80 4.26
C GLY A 16 -0.77 3.19 5.75
N LEU A 17 0.37 3.67 6.26
CA LEU A 17 0.57 4.17 7.63
C LEU A 17 0.67 5.69 7.71
N VAL A 18 0.62 6.37 6.57
CA VAL A 18 0.65 7.83 6.51
C VAL A 18 -0.64 8.39 7.10
N GLU A 19 -0.51 9.37 7.98
CA GLU A 19 -1.60 10.12 8.58
C GLU A 19 -1.54 11.59 8.17
N GLU A 20 -2.66 12.30 8.30
CA GLU A 20 -2.74 13.71 7.97
C GLU A 20 -1.78 14.52 8.84
N GLY A 21 -1.02 15.42 8.21
CA GLY A 21 -0.01 16.25 8.90
C GLY A 21 1.38 15.63 9.01
N ASP A 22 1.57 14.37 8.61
CA ASP A 22 2.91 13.77 8.55
C ASP A 22 3.83 14.52 7.56
N ARG A 23 5.10 14.66 7.93
CA ARG A 23 6.11 15.23 7.05
C ARG A 23 6.64 14.16 6.09
N ILE A 24 6.56 14.46 4.78
CA ILE A 24 7.14 13.63 3.72
C ILE A 24 8.28 14.39 3.07
N GLU A 25 9.45 13.78 3.04
CA GLU A 25 10.66 14.34 2.46
C GLU A 25 10.93 13.68 1.11
N ILE A 26 10.94 14.49 0.05
CA ILE A 26 11.18 14.02 -1.32
C ILE A 26 12.48 14.65 -1.80
N ASN A 27 13.47 13.81 -2.10
CA ASN A 27 14.76 14.25 -2.62
C ASN A 27 14.99 13.63 -4.01
N ILE A 28 14.79 14.45 -5.05
CA ILE A 28 14.92 14.01 -6.45
C ILE A 28 16.37 13.66 -6.82
N PRO A 29 17.39 14.48 -6.50
CA PRO A 29 18.79 14.10 -6.74
C PRO A 29 19.17 12.77 -6.09
N ALA A 30 18.77 12.54 -4.84
CA ALA A 30 19.06 11.31 -4.11
C ALA A 30 18.11 10.14 -4.44
N ARG A 31 17.07 10.38 -5.26
CA ARG A 31 16.02 9.41 -5.62
C ARG A 31 15.36 8.77 -4.39
N SER A 32 15.15 9.56 -3.34
CA SER A 32 14.58 9.07 -2.08
C SER A 32 13.26 9.76 -1.74
N ILE A 33 12.42 9.01 -1.04
CA ILE A 33 11.18 9.47 -0.42
C ILE A 33 11.19 8.91 1.00
N HIS A 34 11.06 9.78 1.99
CA HIS A 34 11.11 9.42 3.39
C HIS A 34 9.89 9.96 4.12
N LEU A 35 9.23 9.10 4.91
CA LEU A 35 8.20 9.49 5.84
C LEU A 35 8.88 9.86 7.15
N ALA A 36 8.97 11.15 7.45
CA ALA A 36 9.68 11.69 8.61
C ALA A 36 8.83 11.58 9.88
N VAL A 37 8.57 10.33 10.28
CA VAL A 37 7.83 9.92 11.47
C VAL A 37 8.73 8.97 12.27
N SER A 38 8.64 9.00 13.59
CA SER A 38 9.49 8.16 14.44
C SER A 38 9.21 6.66 14.23
N ASP A 39 10.21 5.82 14.41
CA ASP A 39 10.05 4.36 14.30
C ASP A 39 9.04 3.82 15.33
N ALA A 40 8.96 4.45 16.51
CA ALA A 40 8.01 4.08 17.56
C ALA A 40 6.55 4.33 17.11
N ASP A 41 6.28 5.49 16.51
CA ASP A 41 4.96 5.82 15.99
C ASP A 41 4.61 4.91 14.81
N LEU A 42 5.55 4.66 13.89
CA LEU A 42 5.35 3.74 12.76
C LEU A 42 5.06 2.31 13.22
N ALA A 43 5.74 1.83 14.27
CA ALA A 43 5.48 0.52 14.86
C ALA A 43 4.08 0.45 15.49
N SER A 44 3.68 1.50 16.22
CA SER A 44 2.35 1.61 16.82
C SER A 44 1.24 1.61 15.75
N ARG A 45 1.39 2.45 14.72
CA ARG A 45 0.47 2.51 13.58
C ARG A 45 0.39 1.20 12.83
N ARG A 46 1.54 0.52 12.63
CA ARG A 46 1.59 -0.82 12.03
C ARG A 46 0.78 -1.82 12.82
N ALA A 47 1.01 -1.95 14.13
CA ALA A 47 0.26 -2.88 14.96
C ALA A 47 -1.25 -2.60 14.90
N ALA A 48 -1.66 -1.33 14.95
CA ALA A 48 -3.06 -0.94 14.81
C ALA A 48 -3.64 -1.27 13.43
N GLN A 49 -2.87 -1.15 12.36
CA GLN A 49 -3.31 -1.42 11.00
C GLN A 49 -3.32 -2.92 10.65
N ASP A 50 -2.39 -3.69 11.19
CA ASP A 50 -2.37 -5.15 11.12
C ASP A 50 -3.63 -5.73 11.78
N ALA A 51 -4.04 -5.19 12.94
CA ALA A 51 -5.29 -5.56 13.62
C ALA A 51 -6.54 -5.26 12.78
N LYS A 52 -6.50 -4.23 11.92
CA LYS A 52 -7.59 -3.89 10.97
C LYS A 52 -7.52 -4.70 9.66
N GLY A 53 -6.43 -5.42 9.42
CA GLY A 53 -6.25 -6.32 8.28
C GLY A 53 -6.08 -5.62 6.92
N TRP A 54 -5.58 -4.38 6.89
CA TRP A 54 -5.24 -3.66 5.64
C TRP A 54 -6.40 -3.44 4.66
N LYS A 55 -7.62 -3.26 5.21
CA LYS A 55 -8.84 -3.02 4.43
C LYS A 55 -9.21 -1.54 4.40
N PRO A 56 -10.00 -1.09 3.40
CA PRO A 56 -10.52 0.28 3.38
C PRO A 56 -11.26 0.62 4.68
N ALA A 57 -10.95 1.78 5.27
CA ALA A 57 -11.53 2.20 6.55
C ALA A 57 -13.05 2.41 6.52
N LYS A 58 -13.60 2.77 5.35
CA LYS A 58 -15.03 2.98 5.15
C LYS A 58 -15.61 1.92 4.20
N PRO A 59 -16.82 1.39 4.48
CA PRO A 59 -17.53 0.56 3.53
C PRO A 59 -17.71 1.30 2.20
N ARG A 60 -17.47 0.62 1.09
CA ARG A 60 -17.67 1.15 -0.26
C ARG A 60 -18.77 0.35 -0.95
N ALA A 61 -19.93 0.97 -1.17
CA ALA A 61 -21.00 0.38 -1.95
C ALA A 61 -20.60 0.38 -3.45
N ARG A 62 -19.92 -0.68 -3.88
CA ARG A 62 -19.53 -0.88 -5.28
C ARG A 62 -19.81 -2.31 -5.73
N LYS A 63 -20.31 -2.46 -6.96
CA LYS A 63 -20.44 -3.76 -7.60
C LYS A 63 -19.05 -4.19 -8.12
N VAL A 64 -18.43 -5.16 -7.46
CA VAL A 64 -17.15 -5.73 -7.92
C VAL A 64 -17.45 -6.93 -8.80
N SER A 65 -17.14 -6.80 -10.09
CA SER A 65 -17.32 -7.89 -11.05
C SER A 65 -16.40 -9.08 -10.72
N THR A 66 -16.76 -10.27 -11.20
CA THR A 66 -15.92 -11.47 -11.05
C THR A 66 -14.52 -11.26 -11.67
N ALA A 67 -14.44 -10.55 -12.80
CA ALA A 67 -13.17 -10.21 -13.45
C ALA A 67 -12.26 -9.35 -12.55
N LEU A 68 -12.79 -8.34 -11.87
CA LEU A 68 -12.00 -7.50 -10.96
C LEU A 68 -11.58 -8.24 -9.68
N LYS A 69 -12.41 -9.19 -9.21
CA LYS A 69 -12.02 -10.07 -8.10
C LYS A 69 -10.85 -10.97 -8.52
N ALA A 70 -10.92 -11.57 -9.70
CA ALA A 70 -9.82 -12.38 -10.24
C ALA A 70 -8.55 -11.55 -10.45
N TYR A 71 -8.66 -10.34 -11.01
CA TYR A 71 -7.51 -9.44 -11.16
C TYR A 71 -6.82 -9.16 -9.83
N ALA A 72 -7.59 -8.79 -8.79
CA ALA A 72 -7.04 -8.50 -7.46
C ALA A 72 -6.35 -9.70 -6.78
N LEU A 73 -6.73 -10.93 -7.13
CA LEU A 73 -6.13 -12.15 -6.59
C LEU A 73 -4.79 -12.51 -7.24
N PHE A 74 -4.56 -12.10 -8.49
CA PHE A 74 -3.41 -12.57 -9.29
C PHE A 74 -2.44 -11.45 -9.70
N ALA A 75 -2.82 -10.18 -9.55
CA ALA A 75 -1.95 -9.07 -9.88
C ALA A 75 -0.76 -8.99 -8.90
N THR A 76 0.46 -8.91 -9.44
CA THR A 76 1.66 -8.69 -8.64
C THR A 76 1.87 -7.20 -8.34
N SER A 77 2.86 -6.89 -7.51
CA SER A 77 3.29 -5.51 -7.24
C SER A 77 3.55 -4.69 -8.51
N ALA A 78 3.31 -3.38 -8.44
CA ALA A 78 3.68 -2.46 -9.52
C ALA A 78 5.20 -2.44 -9.76
N ALA A 79 6.01 -2.70 -8.73
CA ALA A 79 7.46 -2.85 -8.85
C ALA A 79 7.89 -4.01 -9.77
N THR A 80 7.03 -5.02 -9.96
CA THR A 80 7.25 -6.15 -10.88
C THR A 80 6.40 -6.03 -12.14
N GLY A 81 5.88 -4.85 -12.46
CA GLY A 81 5.11 -4.57 -13.67
C GLY A 81 3.61 -4.91 -13.58
N ALA A 82 3.08 -5.18 -12.37
CA ALA A 82 1.67 -5.53 -12.17
C ALA A 82 1.17 -6.71 -13.05
N VAL A 83 2.08 -7.66 -13.33
CA VAL A 83 1.78 -8.84 -14.14
C VAL A 83 0.82 -9.77 -13.41
N ARG A 84 0.10 -10.60 -14.18
CA ARG A 84 -0.72 -11.68 -13.64
C ARG A 84 0.16 -12.88 -13.32
N LYS A 85 0.26 -13.28 -12.05
CA LYS A 85 0.90 -14.53 -11.63
C LYS A 85 -0.15 -15.53 -11.18
N LEU A 86 -0.12 -16.73 -11.77
CA LEU A 86 -0.93 -17.86 -11.32
C LEU A 86 -0.17 -18.62 -10.22
N PRO A 87 -0.86 -19.26 -9.26
CA PRO A 87 -0.23 -20.22 -8.37
C PRO A 87 0.47 -21.30 -9.21
N GLU A 88 1.69 -21.67 -8.85
CA GLU A 88 2.32 -22.88 -9.38
C GLU A 88 1.54 -24.11 -8.84
N GLU A 89 1.43 -25.16 -9.65
CA GLU A 89 0.76 -26.43 -9.27
C GLU A 89 1.43 -27.10 -8.06
#